data_AF-A0A953ZFQ5-F1
#
_entry.id   AF-A0A953ZFQ5-F1
#
_cell.length_a   1.000
_cell.length_b   1.000
_cell.length_c   1.000
_cell.angle_alpha   90.00
_cell.angle_beta   90.00
_cell.angle_gamma   90.00
#
_symmetry.space_group_name_H-M   'P 1'
#
loop_
_entity.id
_entity.type
_entity.pdbx_description
1 polymer ?
#
loop_
_entity_poly.entity_id
_entity_poly.type
_entity_poly.pdbx_seq_one_letter_code
_entity_poly.pdbx_strand_id
1 'polypeptide(L)'
;VADVPGLKRLRFITSHPSDLKPELFQAFKDLPNLMPYLHFPAQSGSNEVLKRMRRGYTFDRYMELVAAAREAVPDMGLAGDTIIGFCGETEEDFEKTVELHERTRYQNAYIFMYSERDYTPAKQQGLADDVPLEDKKRRINKLMKLQRQWAEEENQKKVGQVTDVFGEGPSKKDPTKQEGRNPQNQVVIVESGRDLTGQFYQAEITKATNAALYGRLV
;
A
#
# COMPACT_ATOMS: atom_id res chain seq x y z
N VAL A 1 15.37 0.08 18.12
CA VAL A 1 15.75 0.30 16.70
C VAL A 1 15.74 1.79 16.35
N ALA A 2 14.68 2.53 16.69
CA ALA A 2 14.59 3.96 16.43
C ALA A 2 15.78 4.77 17.01
N ASP A 3 16.33 4.37 18.15
CA ASP A 3 17.45 5.07 18.81
C ASP A 3 18.84 4.79 18.22
N VAL A 4 18.93 4.05 17.11
CA VAL A 4 20.23 3.78 16.46
C VAL A 4 20.85 5.11 16.01
N PRO A 5 22.06 5.47 16.47
CA PRO A 5 22.69 6.74 16.10
C PRO A 5 22.81 6.91 14.59
N GLY A 6 22.36 8.05 14.07
CA GLY A 6 22.39 8.36 12.65
C GLY A 6 21.23 7.80 11.81
N LEU A 7 20.33 7.00 12.39
CA LEU A 7 19.16 6.47 11.67
C LEU A 7 18.14 7.58 11.37
N LYS A 8 18.08 8.01 10.10
CA LYS A 8 17.18 9.08 9.64
C LYS A 8 15.76 8.60 9.32
N ARG A 9 15.63 7.39 8.76
CA ARG A 9 14.35 6.81 8.34
C ARG A 9 14.26 5.35 8.74
N LEU A 10 13.20 5.00 9.45
CA LEU A 10 12.76 3.67 9.81
C LEU A 10 11.40 3.44 9.15
N ARG A 11 11.18 2.29 8.49
CA ARG A 11 9.87 1.93 7.93
C ARG A 11 9.40 0.63 8.55
N PHE A 12 8.10 0.57 8.84
CA PHE A 12 7.44 -0.65 9.29
C PHE A 12 6.67 -1.26 8.09
N ILE A 13 7.14 -2.40 7.57
CA ILE A 13 6.70 -2.91 6.27
C ILE A 13 5.60 -3.96 6.36
N THR A 14 5.45 -4.74 7.43
CA THR A 14 4.34 -5.70 7.44
C THR A 14 3.94 -6.07 8.85
N SER A 15 2.63 -6.08 9.07
CA SER A 15 2.01 -6.74 10.20
C SER A 15 0.74 -7.41 9.70
N HIS A 16 0.47 -8.60 10.25
CA HIS A 16 -0.83 -9.21 10.08
C HIS A 16 -1.88 -8.36 10.82
N PRO A 17 -3.04 -8.04 10.23
CA PRO A 17 -3.98 -7.12 10.88
C PRO A 17 -4.48 -7.52 12.27
N SER A 18 -4.52 -8.81 12.58
CA SER A 18 -4.83 -9.30 13.93
C SER A 18 -3.75 -8.98 14.98
N ASP A 19 -2.51 -8.75 14.57
CA ASP A 19 -1.37 -8.56 15.48
C ASP A 19 -1.08 -7.07 15.72
N LEU A 20 -1.83 -6.18 15.07
CA LEU A 20 -1.70 -4.74 15.20
C LEU A 20 -2.31 -4.26 16.52
N LYS A 21 -1.45 -3.67 17.35
CA LYS A 21 -1.81 -3.15 18.66
C LYS A 21 -1.77 -1.61 18.69
N PRO A 22 -2.54 -0.95 19.56
CA PRO A 22 -2.58 0.51 19.67
C PRO A 22 -1.21 1.17 19.86
N GLU A 23 -0.28 0.49 20.52
CA GLU A 23 1.08 0.97 20.78
C GLU A 23 1.86 1.24 19.49
N LEU A 24 1.54 0.55 18.38
CA LEU A 24 2.16 0.86 17.09
C LEU A 24 1.74 2.24 16.58
N PHE A 25 0.45 2.59 16.68
CA PHE A 25 -0.05 3.89 16.26
C PHE A 25 0.53 5.01 17.14
N GLN A 26 0.72 4.74 18.44
CA GLN A 26 1.42 5.65 19.33
C GLN A 26 2.90 5.83 18.92
N ALA A 27 3.58 4.74 18.53
CA ALA A 27 4.94 4.82 18.03
C ALA A 27 5.06 5.68 16.76
N PHE A 28 4.08 5.65 15.85
CA PHE A 28 4.04 6.55 14.69
C PHE A 28 3.91 8.04 15.07
N LYS A 29 3.31 8.35 16.23
CA LYS A 29 3.24 9.73 16.76
C LYS A 29 4.55 10.15 17.42
N ASP A 30 5.15 9.25 18.20
CA ASP A 30 6.24 9.59 19.11
C ASP A 30 7.63 9.49 18.46
N LEU A 31 7.79 8.67 17.41
CA LEU A 31 9.07 8.40 16.78
C LEU A 31 9.22 9.20 15.48
N PRO A 32 9.95 10.33 15.47
CA PRO A 32 10.04 11.20 14.28
C PRO A 32 10.79 10.55 13.10
N ASN A 33 11.61 9.54 13.37
CA ASN A 33 12.29 8.77 12.33
C ASN A 33 11.48 7.56 11.84
N LEU A 34 10.32 7.24 12.45
CA LEU A 34 9.40 6.23 11.93
C LEU A 34 8.54 6.87 10.84
N MET A 35 8.80 6.46 9.61
CA MET A 35 8.19 7.06 8.42
C MET A 35 6.71 6.70 8.30
N PRO A 36 5.84 7.63 7.88
CA PRO A 36 4.39 7.48 7.79
C PRO A 36 3.97 6.61 6.61
N TYR A 37 4.39 5.35 6.66
CA TYR A 37 4.05 4.31 5.69
C TYR A 37 3.75 3.02 6.43
N LEU A 38 2.61 2.42 6.11
CA LEU A 38 2.18 1.15 6.66
C LEU A 38 1.69 0.24 5.53
N HIS A 39 2.39 -0.87 5.32
CA HIS A 39 1.89 -1.92 4.43
C HIS A 39 1.07 -2.92 5.24
N PHE A 40 -0.22 -2.90 4.94
CA PHE A 40 -1.31 -3.37 5.77
C PHE A 40 -2.25 -4.29 4.97
N PRO A 41 -1.88 -5.58 4.81
CA PRO A 41 -2.55 -6.46 3.86
C PRO A 41 -3.90 -6.98 4.38
N ALA A 42 -5.00 -6.50 3.78
CA ALA A 42 -6.34 -6.93 4.13
C ALA A 42 -6.74 -8.29 3.54
N GLN A 43 -6.19 -8.66 2.37
CA GLN A 43 -6.43 -9.89 1.63
C GLN A 43 -7.80 -10.00 0.95
N SER A 44 -8.89 -9.63 1.63
CA SER A 44 -10.25 -9.54 1.07
C SER A 44 -11.09 -8.54 1.87
N GLY A 45 -12.12 -7.96 1.25
CA GLY A 45 -13.14 -7.18 1.95
C GLY A 45 -14.32 -8.01 2.47
N SER A 46 -14.43 -9.29 2.12
CA SER A 46 -15.54 -10.13 2.59
C SER A 46 -15.19 -10.88 3.87
N ASN A 47 -16.01 -10.73 4.91
CA ASN A 47 -15.86 -11.48 6.17
C ASN A 47 -15.92 -13.00 5.95
N GLU A 48 -16.74 -13.50 5.01
CA GLU A 48 -16.83 -14.94 4.72
C GLU A 48 -15.59 -15.46 4.01
N VAL A 49 -15.01 -14.66 3.09
CA VAL A 49 -13.72 -15.00 2.46
C VAL A 49 -12.59 -14.92 3.49
N LEU A 50 -12.53 -13.86 4.30
CA LEU A 50 -11.55 -13.69 5.37
C LEU A 50 -11.58 -14.87 6.36
N LYS A 51 -12.76 -15.31 6.77
CA LYS A 51 -12.95 -16.48 7.63
C LYS A 51 -12.38 -17.75 7.00
N ARG A 52 -12.67 -18.01 5.72
CA ARG A 52 -12.12 -19.17 4.98
C ARG A 52 -10.59 -19.08 4.80
N MET A 53 -10.06 -17.86 4.66
CA MET A 53 -8.62 -17.58 4.68
C MET A 53 -7.99 -17.67 6.09
N ARG A 54 -8.77 -17.97 7.13
CA ARG A 54 -8.37 -17.97 8.55
C ARG A 54 -7.81 -16.62 9.02
N ARG A 55 -8.37 -15.53 8.54
CA ARG A 55 -8.08 -14.18 9.05
C ARG A 55 -8.90 -13.96 10.32
N GLY A 56 -8.23 -13.60 11.41
CA GLY A 56 -8.84 -13.32 12.71
C GLY A 56 -9.36 -11.89 12.84
N TYR A 57 -9.86 -11.30 11.75
CA TYR A 57 -10.39 -9.94 11.72
C TYR A 57 -11.53 -9.83 10.70
N THR A 58 -12.37 -8.81 10.88
CA THR A 58 -13.47 -8.46 9.99
C THR A 58 -13.15 -7.20 9.18
N PHE A 59 -13.96 -6.92 8.17
CA PHE A 59 -13.98 -5.66 7.44
C PHE A 59 -14.03 -4.45 8.38
N ASP A 60 -14.99 -4.43 9.32
CA ASP A 60 -15.15 -3.29 10.24
C ASP A 60 -13.92 -3.10 11.11
N ARG A 61 -13.37 -4.20 11.66
CA ARG A 61 -12.15 -4.15 12.45
C ARG A 61 -10.96 -3.64 11.64
N TYR A 62 -10.85 -4.04 10.38
CA TYR A 62 -9.81 -3.51 9.49
C TYR A 62 -9.99 -2.00 9.26
N MET A 63 -11.22 -1.55 9.02
CA MET A 63 -11.51 -0.13 8.81
C MET A 63 -11.28 0.73 10.07
N GLU A 64 -11.53 0.20 11.27
CA GLU A 64 -11.14 0.84 12.54
C GLU A 64 -9.63 1.05 12.61
N LEU A 65 -8.84 0.04 12.22
CA LEU A 65 -7.38 0.12 12.22
C LEU A 65 -6.87 1.13 11.19
N VAL A 66 -7.50 1.20 10.01
CA VAL A 66 -7.23 2.23 8.99
C VAL A 66 -7.52 3.63 9.54
N ALA A 67 -8.65 3.80 10.24
CA ALA A 67 -9.01 5.07 10.85
C ALA A 67 -8.01 5.47 11.94
N ALA A 68 -7.63 4.55 12.83
CA ALA A 68 -6.63 4.78 13.86
C ALA A 68 -5.25 5.15 13.28
N ALA A 69 -4.84 4.52 12.17
CA ALA A 69 -3.59 4.87 11.48
C ALA A 69 -3.61 6.31 10.96
N ARG A 70 -4.73 6.75 10.38
CA ARG A 70 -4.92 8.12 9.87
C ARG A 70 -5.11 9.16 10.96
N GLU A 71 -5.74 8.79 12.07
CA GLU A 71 -5.82 9.64 13.26
C GLU A 71 -4.42 9.85 13.85
N ALA A 72 -3.58 8.81 13.85
CA ALA A 72 -2.22 8.92 14.30
C ALA A 72 -1.34 9.77 13.38
N VAL A 73 -1.45 9.55 12.08
CA VAL A 73 -0.73 10.33 11.07
C VAL A 73 -1.64 10.60 9.87
N PRO A 74 -2.18 11.83 9.72
CA PRO A 74 -3.18 12.16 8.69
C PRO A 74 -2.75 11.84 7.25
N ASP A 75 -1.46 11.93 6.94
CA ASP A 75 -0.89 11.66 5.62
C ASP A 75 -0.25 10.26 5.49
N MET A 76 -0.63 9.32 6.37
CA MET A 76 -0.15 7.93 6.35
C MET A 76 -0.32 7.28 4.97
N GLY A 77 0.80 6.87 4.37
CA GLY A 77 0.81 6.07 3.14
C GLY A 77 0.44 4.62 3.44
N LEU A 78 -0.74 4.19 2.98
CA LEU A 78 -1.17 2.80 3.13
C LEU A 78 -0.88 1.99 1.88
N ALA A 79 -0.28 0.81 2.07
CA ALA A 79 -0.23 -0.21 1.04
C ALA A 79 -0.95 -1.49 1.49
N GLY A 80 -1.39 -2.34 0.56
CA GLY A 80 -2.11 -3.56 0.92
C GLY A 80 -1.90 -4.69 -0.08
N ASP A 81 -2.25 -5.91 0.35
CA ASP A 81 -2.29 -7.10 -0.51
C ASP A 81 -3.73 -7.60 -0.60
N THR A 82 -4.12 -8.12 -1.76
CA THR A 82 -5.48 -8.62 -2.01
C THR A 82 -5.44 -9.83 -2.91
N ILE A 83 -6.22 -10.84 -2.57
CA ILE A 83 -6.36 -12.08 -3.34
C ILE A 83 -7.76 -12.09 -3.94
N ILE A 84 -7.84 -12.21 -5.27
CA ILE A 84 -9.06 -12.27 -6.06
C ILE A 84 -9.37 -13.70 -6.45
N GLY A 85 -10.63 -14.10 -6.31
CA GLY A 85 -11.11 -15.42 -6.67
C GLY A 85 -10.61 -16.50 -5.72
N PHE A 86 -10.51 -16.20 -4.43
CA PHE A 86 -10.27 -17.23 -3.43
C PHE A 86 -11.42 -18.26 -3.42
N CYS A 87 -11.16 -19.47 -2.95
CA CYS A 87 -12.13 -20.57 -2.91
C CYS A 87 -13.50 -20.12 -2.36
N GLY A 88 -14.54 -20.26 -3.19
CA GLY A 88 -15.93 -19.92 -2.95
C GLY A 88 -16.23 -18.41 -2.90
N GLU A 89 -15.37 -17.56 -3.47
CA GLU A 89 -15.63 -16.11 -3.59
C GLU A 89 -16.73 -15.81 -4.61
N THR A 90 -17.82 -15.24 -4.12
CA THR A 90 -18.96 -14.81 -4.94
C THR A 90 -18.77 -13.40 -5.51
N GLU A 91 -19.68 -12.95 -6.38
CA GLU A 91 -19.65 -11.57 -6.88
C GLU A 91 -19.89 -10.55 -5.75
N GLU A 92 -20.77 -10.87 -4.79
CA GLU A 92 -21.01 -10.02 -3.62
C GLU A 92 -19.75 -9.87 -2.74
N ASP A 93 -19.00 -10.96 -2.57
CA ASP A 93 -17.72 -10.94 -1.84
C ASP A 93 -16.68 -10.05 -2.53
N PHE A 94 -16.66 -10.08 -3.86
CA PHE A 94 -15.79 -9.25 -4.65
C PHE A 94 -16.18 -7.76 -4.54
N GLU A 95 -17.46 -7.40 -4.60
CA GLU A 95 -17.88 -6.01 -4.42
C GLU A 95 -17.53 -5.48 -3.01
N LYS A 96 -17.62 -6.30 -1.95
CA LYS A 96 -17.10 -5.92 -0.62
C LYS A 96 -15.60 -5.63 -0.63
N THR A 97 -14.84 -6.36 -1.46
CA THR A 97 -13.41 -6.10 -1.66
C THR A 97 -13.18 -4.79 -2.43
N VAL A 98 -14.02 -4.45 -3.40
CA VAL A 98 -14.00 -3.15 -4.06
C VAL A 98 -14.28 -2.02 -3.06
N GLU A 99 -15.32 -2.15 -2.24
CA GLU A 99 -15.67 -1.18 -1.19
C GLU A 99 -14.50 -0.96 -0.20
N LEU A 100 -13.85 -2.04 0.22
CA LEU A 100 -12.70 -1.98 1.10
C LEU A 100 -11.59 -1.08 0.51
N HIS A 101 -11.24 -1.28 -0.76
CA HIS A 101 -10.21 -0.47 -1.41
C HIS A 101 -10.66 0.98 -1.59
N GLU A 102 -11.92 1.22 -1.95
CA GLU A 102 -12.47 2.56 -2.10
C GLU A 102 -12.40 3.34 -0.78
N ARG A 103 -12.72 2.71 0.35
CA ARG A 103 -12.66 3.35 1.68
C ARG A 103 -11.24 3.47 2.22
N THR A 104 -10.41 2.47 1.95
CA THR A 104 -9.02 2.47 2.42
C THR A 104 -8.16 3.43 1.61
N ARG A 105 -8.48 3.71 0.33
CA ARG A 105 -7.69 4.59 -0.55
C ARG A 105 -6.19 4.27 -0.48
N TYR A 106 -5.85 3.00 -0.72
CA TYR A 106 -4.45 2.59 -0.72
C TYR A 106 -3.65 3.42 -1.70
N GLN A 107 -2.46 3.84 -1.28
CA GLN A 107 -1.46 4.41 -2.18
C GLN A 107 -0.95 3.36 -3.17
N ASN A 108 -0.70 2.13 -2.68
CA ASN A 108 -0.27 0.99 -3.48
C ASN A 108 -1.05 -0.26 -3.05
N ALA A 109 -1.54 -1.05 -3.99
CA ALA A 109 -2.12 -2.35 -3.67
C ALA A 109 -1.57 -3.45 -4.58
N TYR A 110 -1.13 -4.55 -3.96
CA TYR A 110 -0.67 -5.75 -4.64
C TYR A 110 -1.85 -6.71 -4.77
N ILE A 111 -2.41 -6.78 -5.97
CA ILE A 111 -3.61 -7.56 -6.25
C ILE A 111 -3.20 -8.81 -7.03
N PHE A 112 -3.53 -9.98 -6.50
CA PHE A 112 -3.17 -11.27 -7.07
C PHE A 112 -4.43 -12.09 -7.33
N MET A 113 -4.43 -12.92 -8.37
CA MET A 113 -5.43 -13.98 -8.48
C MET A 113 -5.04 -15.14 -7.57
N TYR A 114 -6.00 -15.76 -6.90
CA TYR A 114 -5.76 -16.99 -6.16
C TYR A 114 -5.26 -18.09 -7.10
N SER A 115 -4.20 -18.75 -6.67
CA SER A 115 -3.68 -19.97 -7.27
C SER A 115 -3.46 -20.98 -6.14
N GLU A 116 -3.89 -22.23 -6.35
CA GLU A 116 -3.60 -23.30 -5.39
C GLU A 116 -2.09 -23.46 -5.19
N ARG A 117 -1.68 -23.71 -3.94
CA ARG A 117 -0.29 -24.01 -3.59
C ARG A 117 -0.25 -25.12 -2.56
N ASP A 118 0.72 -26.02 -2.72
CA ASP A 118 0.97 -27.10 -1.77
C ASP A 118 1.27 -26.54 -0.38
N TYR A 119 0.91 -27.32 0.65
CA TYR A 119 1.13 -27.01 2.07
C TYR A 119 0.39 -25.77 2.60
N THR A 120 -0.55 -25.19 1.85
CA THR A 120 -1.39 -24.08 2.35
C THR A 120 -2.56 -24.58 3.21
N PRO A 121 -3.05 -23.79 4.17
CA PRO A 121 -4.27 -24.12 4.92
C PRO A 121 -5.49 -24.33 4.03
N ALA A 122 -5.57 -23.67 2.87
CA ALA A 122 -6.64 -23.88 1.90
C ALA A 122 -6.58 -25.30 1.31
N LYS A 123 -5.37 -25.75 0.89
CA LYS A 123 -5.14 -27.12 0.43
C LYS A 123 -5.43 -28.16 1.50
N GLN A 124 -4.96 -27.93 2.72
CA GLN A 124 -5.17 -28.84 3.86
C GLN A 124 -6.65 -28.97 4.25
N GLN A 125 -7.45 -27.92 4.02
CA GLN A 125 -8.90 -27.94 4.24
C GLN A 125 -9.68 -28.57 3.07
N GLY A 126 -9.01 -28.96 1.99
CA GLY A 126 -9.69 -29.49 0.81
C GLY A 126 -10.59 -28.47 0.11
N LEU A 127 -10.28 -27.18 0.23
CA LEU A 127 -11.04 -26.14 -0.49
C LEU A 127 -10.76 -26.26 -1.98
N ALA A 128 -11.81 -26.48 -2.78
CA ALA A 128 -11.72 -26.50 -4.22
C ALA A 128 -11.43 -25.09 -4.76
N ASP A 129 -10.58 -24.99 -5.77
CA ASP A 129 -10.47 -23.76 -6.56
C ASP A 129 -11.63 -23.71 -7.57
N ASP A 130 -12.78 -23.25 -7.09
CA ASP A 130 -14.08 -23.30 -7.76
C ASP A 130 -14.47 -21.99 -8.46
N VAL A 131 -13.66 -20.93 -8.33
CA VAL A 131 -13.90 -19.66 -9.03
C VAL A 131 -13.35 -19.75 -10.46
N PRO A 132 -14.19 -19.57 -11.51
CA PRO A 132 -13.73 -19.64 -12.89
C PRO A 132 -12.62 -18.64 -13.19
N LEU A 133 -11.61 -19.06 -13.96
CA LEU A 133 -10.48 -18.20 -14.32
C LEU A 133 -10.91 -16.90 -15.01
N GLU A 134 -11.95 -16.95 -15.83
CA GLU A 134 -12.48 -15.77 -16.52
C GLU A 134 -13.09 -14.76 -15.54
N ASP A 135 -13.73 -15.22 -14.45
CA ASP A 135 -14.18 -14.34 -13.38
C ASP A 135 -13.01 -13.75 -12.61
N LYS A 136 -11.99 -14.55 -12.28
CA LYS A 136 -10.76 -14.04 -11.62
C LYS A 136 -10.13 -12.93 -12.45
N LYS A 137 -9.98 -13.12 -13.77
CA LYS A 137 -9.44 -12.13 -14.71
C LYS A 137 -10.31 -10.89 -14.81
N ARG A 138 -11.64 -11.04 -14.92
CA ARG A 138 -12.58 -9.91 -14.98
C ARG A 138 -12.48 -9.06 -13.70
N ARG A 139 -12.51 -9.71 -12.53
CA ARG A 139 -12.45 -9.07 -11.21
C ARG A 139 -11.12 -8.37 -10.94
N ILE A 140 -9.98 -9.04 -11.19
CA ILE A 140 -8.66 -8.42 -10.98
C ILE A 140 -8.48 -7.20 -11.89
N ASN A 141 -8.89 -7.27 -13.15
CA ASN A 141 -8.80 -6.14 -14.07
C ASN A 141 -9.70 -4.97 -13.62
N LYS A 142 -10.93 -5.26 -13.16
CA LYS A 142 -11.82 -4.24 -12.60
C LYS A 142 -11.18 -3.55 -11.39
N LEU A 143 -10.70 -4.32 -10.41
CA LEU A 143 -10.10 -3.75 -9.19
C LEU A 143 -8.79 -3.00 -9.47
N MET A 144 -7.92 -3.54 -10.33
CA MET A 144 -6.70 -2.84 -10.73
C MET A 144 -7.00 -1.51 -11.43
N LYS A 145 -8.04 -1.44 -12.28
CA LYS A 145 -8.44 -0.19 -12.93
C LYS A 145 -8.89 0.85 -11.90
N LEU A 146 -9.76 0.46 -10.97
CA LEU A 146 -10.25 1.34 -9.90
C LEU A 146 -9.12 1.79 -8.97
N GLN A 147 -8.25 0.87 -8.55
CA GLN A 147 -7.09 1.19 -7.72
C GLN A 147 -6.15 2.20 -8.37
N ARG A 148 -5.90 2.11 -9.68
CA ARG A 148 -5.08 3.10 -10.40
C ARG A 148 -5.76 4.47 -10.41
N GLN A 149 -7.07 4.51 -10.64
CA GLN A 149 -7.84 5.75 -10.60
C GLN A 149 -7.76 6.40 -9.21
N TRP A 150 -8.05 5.66 -8.14
CA TRP A 150 -7.99 6.18 -6.77
C TRP A 150 -6.58 6.62 -6.37
N ALA A 151 -5.55 5.86 -6.73
CA ALA A 151 -4.16 6.24 -6.46
C ALA A 151 -3.76 7.53 -7.21
N GLU A 152 -4.23 7.70 -8.45
CA GLU A 152 -4.02 8.94 -9.18
C GLU A 152 -4.76 10.12 -8.52
N GLU A 153 -6.03 9.97 -8.17
CA GLU A 153 -6.82 10.97 -7.44
C GLU A 153 -6.10 11.44 -6.16
N GLU A 154 -5.59 10.51 -5.34
CA GLU A 154 -4.85 10.84 -4.12
C GLU A 154 -3.49 11.50 -4.41
N ASN A 155 -2.78 11.05 -5.44
CA ASN A 155 -1.49 11.63 -5.79
C ASN A 155 -1.63 13.03 -6.40
N GLN A 156 -2.70 13.32 -7.14
CA GLN A 156 -2.93 14.67 -7.68
C GLN A 156 -3.09 15.72 -6.58
N LYS A 157 -3.63 15.36 -5.40
CA LYS A 157 -3.72 16.26 -4.24
C LYS A 157 -2.35 16.73 -3.74
N LYS A 158 -1.27 16.02 -4.10
CA LYS A 158 0.10 16.32 -3.69
C LYS A 158 0.80 17.33 -4.60
N VAL A 159 0.23 17.65 -5.76
CA VAL A 159 0.79 18.67 -6.67
C VAL A 159 0.78 20.04 -5.98
N GLY A 160 1.91 20.76 -6.07
CA GLY A 160 2.18 22.02 -5.38
C GLY A 160 2.74 21.87 -3.96
N GLN A 161 2.80 20.65 -3.41
CA GLN A 161 3.39 20.41 -2.09
C GLN A 161 4.89 20.14 -2.20
N VAL A 162 5.64 20.49 -1.15
CA VAL A 162 7.06 20.15 -0.99
C VAL A 162 7.20 18.92 -0.11
N THR A 163 8.07 17.98 -0.49
CA THR A 163 8.33 16.77 0.29
C THR A 163 9.83 16.45 0.37
N ASP A 164 10.25 15.85 1.47
CA ASP A 164 11.62 15.35 1.64
C ASP A 164 11.82 14.05 0.87
N VAL A 165 12.88 13.95 0.09
CA VAL A 165 13.19 12.78 -0.74
C VAL A 165 14.57 12.25 -0.35
N PHE A 166 14.67 10.93 -0.27
CA PHE A 166 15.96 10.23 -0.21
C PHE A 166 16.27 9.70 -1.60
N GLY A 167 17.37 10.15 -2.22
CA GLY A 167 17.78 9.72 -3.56
C GLY A 167 18.27 8.28 -3.56
N GLU A 168 17.66 7.44 -4.40
CA GLU A 168 18.03 6.02 -4.56
C GLU A 168 18.90 5.80 -5.80
N GLY A 169 18.83 6.70 -6.80
CA GLY A 169 19.71 6.71 -7.96
C GLY A 169 19.01 7.19 -9.24
N PRO A 170 19.58 6.89 -10.42
CA PRO A 170 18.93 7.22 -11.69
C PRO A 170 17.58 6.53 -11.85
N SER A 171 16.60 7.23 -12.43
CA SER A 171 15.28 6.68 -12.73
C SER A 171 15.37 5.54 -13.74
N LYS A 172 14.67 4.44 -13.46
CA LYS A 172 14.69 3.23 -14.31
C LYS A 172 14.18 3.47 -15.73
N LYS A 173 13.25 4.42 -15.90
CA LYS A 173 12.64 4.73 -17.20
C LYS A 173 13.41 5.81 -17.97
N ASP A 174 14.12 6.66 -17.26
CA ASP A 174 14.87 7.78 -17.82
C ASP A 174 16.10 8.05 -16.94
N PRO A 175 17.27 7.50 -17.30
CA PRO A 175 18.50 7.65 -16.52
C PRO A 175 19.01 9.10 -16.40
N THR A 176 18.46 10.04 -17.18
CA THR A 176 18.79 11.47 -17.04
C THR A 176 18.13 12.12 -15.82
N LYS A 177 17.13 11.45 -15.25
CA LYS A 177 16.39 11.90 -14.07
C LYS A 177 16.83 11.12 -12.83
N GLN A 178 16.69 11.75 -11.67
CA GLN A 178 16.92 11.10 -10.38
C GLN A 178 15.61 10.56 -9.83
N GLU A 179 15.68 9.36 -9.26
CA GLU A 179 14.60 8.68 -8.55
C GLU A 179 14.97 8.60 -7.06
N GLY A 180 13.98 8.86 -6.22
CA GLY A 180 14.10 8.69 -4.79
C GLY A 180 12.74 8.39 -4.17
N ARG A 181 12.72 8.34 -2.84
CA ARG A 181 11.48 8.09 -2.10
C ARG A 181 11.20 9.14 -1.04
N ASN A 182 9.93 9.49 -0.92
CA ASN A 182 9.44 10.36 0.14
C ASN A 182 9.17 9.57 1.46
N PRO A 183 8.72 10.23 2.54
CA PRO A 183 8.39 9.57 3.80
C PRO A 183 7.31 8.49 3.63
N GLN A 184 6.29 8.71 2.80
CA GLN A 184 5.23 7.73 2.50
C GLN A 184 5.66 6.62 1.50
N ASN A 185 6.97 6.50 1.23
CA ASN A 185 7.54 5.48 0.35
C ASN A 185 7.16 5.60 -1.13
N GLN A 186 6.61 6.75 -1.54
CA GLN A 186 6.28 7.02 -2.94
C GLN A 186 7.54 7.30 -3.73
N VAL A 187 7.54 6.85 -4.97
CA VAL A 187 8.56 7.20 -5.95
C VAL A 187 8.41 8.68 -6.30
N VAL A 188 9.49 9.44 -6.15
CA VAL A 188 9.61 10.83 -6.58
C VAL A 188 10.72 10.92 -7.61
N ILE A 189 10.39 11.49 -8.78
CA ILE A 189 11.32 11.65 -9.89
C ILE A 189 11.56 13.13 -10.11
N VAL A 190 12.83 13.54 -10.12
CA VAL A 190 13.23 14.95 -10.31
C VAL A 190 14.31 15.08 -11.37
N GLU A 191 14.29 16.20 -12.07
CA GLU A 191 15.43 16.67 -12.87
C GLU A 191 16.37 17.43 -11.93
N SER A 192 17.58 16.90 -11.74
CA SER A 192 18.55 17.43 -10.78
C SER A 192 19.79 18.04 -11.41
N GLY A 193 20.16 17.61 -12.63
CA GLY A 193 21.45 17.92 -13.25
C GLY A 193 22.69 17.35 -12.51
N ARG A 194 22.49 16.59 -11.43
CA ARG A 194 23.54 15.99 -10.58
C ARG A 194 23.08 14.70 -9.91
N ASP A 195 24.01 13.85 -9.51
CA ASP A 195 23.70 12.64 -8.76
C ASP A 195 23.28 12.98 -7.32
N LEU A 196 22.11 12.47 -6.91
CA LEU A 196 21.53 12.66 -5.57
C LEU A 196 21.48 11.35 -4.77
N THR A 197 22.10 10.28 -5.27
CA THR A 197 22.14 8.97 -4.61
C THR A 197 22.67 9.09 -3.19
N GLY A 198 21.93 8.56 -2.21
CA GLY A 198 22.30 8.58 -0.80
C GLY A 198 22.09 9.93 -0.10
N GLN A 199 21.54 10.94 -0.79
CA GLN A 199 21.31 12.27 -0.25
C GLN A 199 19.84 12.52 0.07
N PHE A 200 19.59 13.32 1.11
CA PHE A 200 18.29 13.90 1.37
C PHE A 200 18.18 15.26 0.67
N TYR A 201 17.05 15.51 0.01
CA TYR A 201 16.75 16.77 -0.67
C TYR A 201 15.26 17.06 -0.61
N GLN A 202 14.86 18.31 -0.87
CA GLN A 202 13.46 18.68 -0.99
C GLN A 202 13.05 18.79 -2.46
N ALA A 203 11.83 18.36 -2.74
CA ALA A 203 11.23 18.46 -4.07
C ALA A 203 9.82 19.03 -3.98
N GLU A 204 9.54 20.03 -4.80
CA GLU A 204 8.19 20.52 -5.06
C GLU A 204 7.56 19.61 -6.12
N ILE A 205 6.42 19.01 -5.80
CA ILE A 205 5.70 18.11 -6.71
C ILE A 205 4.97 18.94 -7.77
N THR A 206 5.31 18.75 -9.04
CA THR A 206 4.73 19.50 -10.16
C THR A 206 3.76 18.66 -10.99
N LYS A 207 3.84 17.34 -10.89
CA LYS A 207 2.95 16.41 -11.59
C LYS A 207 2.84 15.11 -10.82
N ALA A 208 1.67 14.49 -10.87
CA ALA A 208 1.43 13.16 -10.33
C ALA A 208 0.91 12.20 -11.40
N THR A 209 1.13 10.92 -11.15
CA THR A 209 0.49 9.78 -11.82
C THR A 209 -0.02 8.83 -10.75
N ASN A 210 -0.69 7.74 -11.13
CA ASN A 210 -1.07 6.70 -10.19
C ASN A 210 0.14 6.03 -9.46
N ALA A 211 1.33 6.02 -10.07
CA ALA A 211 2.47 5.22 -9.60
C ALA A 211 3.68 6.04 -9.09
N ALA A 212 3.80 7.30 -9.50
CA ALA A 212 4.94 8.15 -9.16
C ALA A 212 4.54 9.63 -9.10
N LEU A 213 5.31 10.36 -8.30
CA LEU A 213 5.30 11.82 -8.25
C LEU A 213 6.50 12.34 -9.06
N TYR A 214 6.30 13.49 -9.70
CA TYR A 214 7.31 14.20 -10.44
C TYR A 214 7.45 15.60 -9.87
N GLY A 215 8.67 16.08 -9.78
CA GLY A 215 8.92 17.38 -9.17
C GLY A 215 10.21 18.02 -9.64
N ARG A 216 10.51 19.14 -9.01
CA ARG A 216 11.77 19.87 -9.15
C ARG A 216 12.42 20.07 -7.79
N LEU A 217 13.74 20.19 -7.77
CA LEU A 217 14.47 20.52 -6.56
C LEU A 217 14.05 21.91 -6.05
N VAL A 218 14.00 22.03 -4.72
CA VAL A 218 13.84 23.30 -3.99
C VAL A 218 15.20 23.80 -3.54
#